data_AF-A0A1V6YYT0-F1
#
_entry.id   AF-A0A1V6YYT0-F1
#
_cell.length_a   1.000
_cell.length_b   1.000
_cell.length_c   1.000
_cell.angle_alpha   90.00
_cell.angle_beta   90.00
_cell.angle_gamma   90.00
#
_symmetry.space_group_name_H-M   'P 1'
#
loop_
_entity.id
_entity.type
_entity.pdbx_description
1 polymer ?
#
loop_
_entity_poly.entity_id
_entity_poly.type
_entity_poly.pdbx_seq_one_letter_code
_entity_poly.pdbx_strand_id
1 'polypeptide(L)'
;MLTKDEPGTSMIERIRNHLPEEAHHLLSGRVQMINMWRPINGPVEDQPIAVCDGRTVDTSKLVETDMTRGDYTGTLLYPLYDPSNIRKWYYLSRQGVEDVLLFKSFDSEKGSVKHTPHTSFTLSDTPNDARPRISVEVRALVFTRSA
;
A
#
# COMPACT_ATOMS: atom_id res chain seq x y z
N MET A 1 12.06 -9.91 4.09
CA MET A 1 10.65 -10.36 4.03
C MET A 1 10.20 -10.70 2.61
N LEU A 2 11.10 -11.08 1.68
CA LEU A 2 10.73 -11.30 0.26
C LEU A 2 11.41 -12.53 -0.35
N THR A 3 12.21 -13.30 0.37
CA THR A 3 13.02 -14.38 -0.24
C THR A 3 12.29 -15.71 -0.40
N LYS A 4 11.00 -15.78 -0.03
CA LYS A 4 10.22 -17.02 0.00
C LYS A 4 8.88 -16.95 -0.74
N ASP A 5 8.57 -15.80 -1.36
CA ASP A 5 7.32 -15.68 -2.11
C ASP A 5 7.58 -15.91 -3.58
N GLU A 6 6.70 -16.69 -4.19
CA GLU A 6 6.58 -16.86 -5.64
C GLU A 6 5.59 -15.83 -6.22
N PRO A 7 5.61 -15.57 -7.53
CA PRO A 7 4.54 -14.83 -8.20
C PRO A 7 3.17 -15.46 -7.89
N GLY A 8 2.19 -14.62 -7.59
CA GLY A 8 0.83 -15.01 -7.18
C GLY A 8 0.66 -15.28 -5.68
N THR A 9 1.74 -15.18 -4.88
CA THR A 9 1.65 -15.42 -3.43
C THR A 9 0.72 -14.40 -2.76
N SER A 10 -0.44 -14.88 -2.30
CA SER A 10 -1.38 -14.06 -1.55
C SER A 10 -0.79 -13.58 -0.22
N MET A 11 -1.38 -12.53 0.37
CA MET A 11 -0.94 -12.06 1.69
C MET A 11 -1.02 -13.13 2.78
N ILE A 12 -1.99 -14.04 2.68
CA ILE A 12 -2.16 -15.15 3.62
C ILE A 12 -1.02 -16.16 3.46
N GLU A 13 -0.66 -16.49 2.22
CA GLU A 13 0.48 -17.38 1.94
C GLU A 13 1.81 -16.75 2.37
N ARG A 14 1.98 -15.44 2.18
CA ARG A 14 3.17 -14.72 2.68
C ARG A 14 3.37 -14.91 4.18
N ILE A 15 2.29 -14.89 4.96
CA ILE A 15 2.36 -15.12 6.41
C ILE A 15 2.79 -16.57 6.70
N ARG A 16 2.25 -17.54 5.98
CA ARG A 16 2.65 -18.96 6.10
C ARG A 16 4.14 -19.17 5.77
N ASN A 17 4.62 -18.52 4.72
CA ASN A 17 6.01 -18.64 4.25
C ASN A 17 7.01 -18.01 5.23
N HIS A 18 6.67 -16.86 5.80
CA HIS A 18 7.57 -16.07 6.63
C HIS A 18 7.47 -16.33 8.13
N LEU A 19 6.30 -16.76 8.62
CA LEU A 19 6.04 -17.03 10.04
C LEU A 19 5.41 -18.44 10.23
N PRO A 20 6.04 -19.52 9.74
CA PRO A 20 5.40 -20.83 9.63
C PRO A 20 4.93 -21.41 10.97
N GLU A 21 5.69 -21.20 12.05
CA GLU A 21 5.38 -21.71 13.39
C GLU A 21 4.16 -21.01 14.01
N GLU A 22 3.95 -19.74 13.68
CA GLU A 22 2.93 -18.87 14.29
C GLU A 22 1.70 -18.72 13.37
N ALA A 23 1.84 -19.05 12.07
CA ALA A 23 0.84 -18.76 11.05
C ALA A 23 -0.54 -19.33 11.40
N HIS A 24 -0.62 -20.53 11.96
CA HIS A 24 -1.91 -21.10 12.37
C HIS A 24 -2.63 -20.22 13.40
N HIS A 25 -1.90 -19.73 14.40
CA HIS A 25 -2.45 -18.83 15.41
C HIS A 25 -2.78 -17.44 14.83
N LEU A 26 -1.84 -16.86 14.09
CA LEU A 26 -1.98 -15.50 13.54
C LEU A 26 -3.12 -15.40 12.51
N LEU A 27 -3.30 -16.43 11.67
CA LEU A 27 -4.35 -16.49 10.66
C LEU A 27 -5.72 -16.90 11.22
N SER A 28 -5.80 -17.29 12.51
CA SER A 28 -7.09 -17.55 13.16
C SER A 28 -7.88 -16.26 13.46
N GLY A 29 -7.21 -15.11 13.48
CA GLY A 29 -7.80 -13.79 13.66
C GLY A 29 -7.89 -12.97 12.38
N ARG A 30 -8.22 -11.69 12.55
CA ARG A 30 -8.17 -10.72 11.46
C ARG A 30 -6.73 -10.27 11.23
N VAL A 31 -6.36 -10.16 9.96
CA VAL A 31 -5.04 -9.75 9.50
C VAL A 31 -5.17 -8.52 8.64
N GLN A 32 -4.35 -7.50 8.90
CA GLN A 32 -4.32 -6.27 8.12
C GLN A 32 -2.89 -5.95 7.71
N MET A 33 -2.73 -5.33 6.55
CA MET A 33 -1.49 -4.66 6.19
C MET A 33 -1.69 -3.16 6.32
N ILE A 34 -0.98 -2.55 7.26
CA ILE A 34 -0.97 -1.09 7.45
C ILE A 34 0.36 -0.55 6.91
N ASN A 35 0.26 0.35 5.94
CA ASN A 35 1.38 1.06 5.38
C ASN A 35 1.55 2.36 6.17
N MET A 36 2.78 2.59 6.61
CA MET A 36 3.21 3.82 7.24
C MET A 36 4.15 4.51 6.28
N TRP A 37 3.79 5.70 5.84
CA TRP A 37 4.55 6.47 4.88
C TRP A 37 4.97 7.80 5.47
N ARG A 38 6.25 8.13 5.36
CA ARG A 38 6.85 9.32 5.97
C ARG A 38 7.93 9.94 5.08
N PRO A 39 7.91 11.26 4.84
CA PRO A 39 9.04 11.96 4.23
C PRO A 39 10.28 11.98 5.14
N ILE A 40 11.46 11.82 4.54
CA ILE A 40 12.75 12.00 5.22
C ILE A 40 13.24 13.44 5.06
N ASN A 41 12.92 14.08 3.92
CA ASN A 41 13.10 15.51 3.70
C ASN A 41 11.73 16.18 3.47
N GLY A 42 11.64 17.48 3.73
CA GLY A 42 10.39 18.19 3.53
C GLY A 42 10.48 19.71 3.71
N PRO A 43 9.37 20.42 3.50
CA PRO A 43 8.05 19.88 3.13
C PRO A 43 8.07 19.21 1.74
N VAL A 44 7.20 18.23 1.51
CA VAL A 44 7.07 17.57 0.21
C VAL A 44 6.37 18.51 -0.77
N GLU A 45 7.14 19.02 -1.73
CA GLU A 45 6.70 19.96 -2.77
C GLU A 45 6.83 19.38 -4.18
N ASP A 46 7.69 18.37 -4.35
CA ASP A 46 7.81 17.60 -5.58
C ASP A 46 7.37 16.15 -5.32
N GLN A 47 6.62 15.59 -6.28
CA GLN A 47 6.16 14.21 -6.25
C GLN A 47 5.51 13.82 -4.90
N PRO A 48 4.37 14.37 -4.45
CA PRO A 48 3.65 13.85 -3.28
C PRO A 48 3.11 12.41 -3.49
N ILE A 49 2.64 11.77 -2.41
CA ILE A 49 1.91 10.49 -2.49
C ILE A 49 0.41 10.75 -2.44
N ALA A 50 -0.32 10.24 -3.44
CA ALA A 50 -1.77 10.17 -3.44
C ALA A 50 -2.22 8.78 -2.99
N VAL A 51 -3.31 8.75 -2.23
CA VAL A 51 -3.96 7.53 -1.74
C VAL A 51 -5.43 7.57 -2.16
N CYS A 52 -5.89 6.48 -2.78
CA CYS A 52 -7.27 6.34 -3.23
C CYS A 52 -8.15 5.82 -2.08
N ASP A 53 -9.34 6.39 -1.90
CA ASP A 53 -10.36 5.82 -1.01
C ASP A 53 -10.79 4.44 -1.54
N GLY A 54 -10.34 3.38 -0.88
CA GLY A 54 -10.63 2.01 -1.30
C GLY A 54 -12.12 1.65 -1.32
N ARG A 55 -13.01 2.43 -0.69
CA ARG A 55 -14.47 2.25 -0.83
C ARG A 55 -14.98 2.60 -2.23
N THR A 56 -14.20 3.37 -2.98
CA THR A 56 -14.51 3.80 -4.36
C THR A 56 -13.80 2.95 -5.41
N VAL A 57 -13.09 1.91 -5.00
CA VAL A 57 -12.34 1.01 -5.89
C VAL A 57 -13.20 -0.19 -6.24
N ASP A 58 -13.50 -0.34 -7.52
CA ASP A 58 -14.05 -1.57 -8.09
C ASP A 58 -12.94 -2.62 -8.19
N THR A 59 -13.02 -3.66 -7.37
CA THR A 59 -12.01 -4.73 -7.31
C THR A 59 -11.96 -5.56 -8.59
N SER A 60 -13.02 -5.58 -9.41
CA SER A 60 -12.99 -6.25 -10.72
C SER A 60 -12.10 -5.53 -11.74
N LYS A 61 -11.75 -4.27 -11.46
CA LYS A 61 -10.84 -3.45 -12.27
C LYS A 61 -9.41 -3.44 -11.71
N LEU A 62 -9.06 -4.38 -10.84
CA LEU A 62 -7.69 -4.60 -10.38
C LEU A 62 -7.11 -5.78 -11.16
N VAL A 63 -5.95 -5.56 -11.80
CA VAL A 63 -5.24 -6.59 -12.53
C VAL A 63 -4.00 -6.98 -11.74
N GLU A 64 -3.85 -8.28 -11.55
CA GLU A 64 -2.65 -8.85 -10.95
C GLU A 64 -1.46 -8.71 -11.91
N THR A 65 -0.32 -8.30 -11.39
CA THR A 65 0.90 -8.06 -12.17
C THR A 65 2.11 -8.49 -11.37
N ASP A 66 3.06 -9.11 -12.06
CA ASP A 66 4.33 -9.50 -11.48
C ASP A 66 5.20 -8.27 -11.19
N MET A 67 5.74 -8.22 -9.97
CA MET A 67 6.75 -7.27 -9.54
C MET A 67 8.08 -8.00 -9.44
N THR A 68 8.88 -7.88 -10.49
CA THR A 68 10.22 -8.47 -10.56
C THR A 68 11.27 -7.51 -9.97
N ARG A 69 12.09 -7.99 -9.02
CA ARG A 69 13.20 -7.24 -8.38
C ARG A 69 14.38 -8.18 -8.17
N GLY A 70 15.32 -8.19 -9.12
CA GLY A 70 16.42 -9.16 -9.12
C GLY A 70 15.85 -10.58 -9.20
N ASP A 71 16.26 -11.47 -8.30
CA ASP A 71 15.79 -12.86 -8.24
C ASP A 71 14.43 -13.02 -7.53
N TYR A 72 13.82 -11.92 -7.09
CA TYR A 72 12.52 -11.93 -6.44
C TYR A 72 11.40 -11.55 -7.42
N THR A 73 10.35 -12.37 -7.49
CA THR A 73 9.10 -12.01 -8.18
C THR A 73 7.95 -12.03 -7.18
N GLY A 74 7.40 -10.86 -6.88
CA GLY A 74 6.19 -10.71 -6.08
C GLY A 74 4.97 -10.37 -6.93
N THR A 75 3.84 -10.19 -6.27
CA THR A 75 2.59 -9.76 -6.90
C THR A 75 2.22 -8.34 -6.48
N LEU A 76 1.79 -7.53 -7.45
CA LEU A 76 1.11 -6.25 -7.25
C LEU A 76 -0.27 -6.27 -7.92
N LEU A 77 -1.16 -5.42 -7.44
CA LEU A 77 -2.45 -5.16 -8.10
C LEU A 77 -2.42 -3.76 -8.71
N TYR A 78 -2.60 -3.68 -10.02
CA TYR A 78 -2.71 -2.42 -10.75
C TYR A 78 -4.17 -2.09 -11.04
N PRO A 79 -4.66 -0.90 -10.67
CA PRO A 79 -5.99 -0.47 -11.06
C PRO A 79 -6.02 -0.09 -12.54
N LEU A 80 -6.94 -0.70 -13.30
CA LEU A 80 -7.24 -0.30 -14.67
C LEU A 80 -7.77 1.14 -14.71
N TYR A 81 -7.57 1.82 -15.84
CA TYR A 81 -8.18 3.12 -16.08
C TYR A 81 -9.71 3.05 -15.94
N ASP A 82 -10.30 4.05 -15.27
CA ASP A 82 -11.73 4.14 -15.07
C ASP A 82 -12.23 5.55 -15.43
N PRO A 83 -12.94 5.72 -16.56
CA PRO A 83 -13.40 7.03 -17.02
C PRO A 83 -14.57 7.58 -16.20
N SER A 84 -15.18 6.78 -15.32
CA SER A 84 -16.35 7.19 -14.54
C SER A 84 -16.04 8.24 -13.45
N ASN A 85 -14.75 8.49 -13.17
CA ASN A 85 -14.28 9.42 -12.13
C ASN A 85 -14.86 9.16 -10.73
N ILE A 86 -15.31 7.92 -10.45
CA ILE A 86 -15.83 7.55 -9.12
C ILE A 86 -14.75 7.48 -8.05
N ARG A 87 -13.49 7.26 -8.46
CA ARG A 87 -12.34 7.08 -7.56
C ARG A 87 -11.96 8.40 -6.92
N LYS A 88 -11.95 8.42 -5.59
CA LYS A 88 -11.56 9.61 -4.82
C LYS A 88 -10.13 9.49 -4.35
N TRP A 89 -9.30 10.44 -4.74
CA TRP A 89 -7.89 10.50 -4.37
C TRP A 89 -7.63 11.62 -3.38
N TYR A 90 -6.77 11.34 -2.39
CA TYR A 90 -6.40 12.27 -1.34
C TYR A 90 -4.87 12.30 -1.22
N TYR A 91 -4.32 13.46 -0.89
CA TYR A 91 -2.92 13.61 -0.54
C TYR A 91 -2.78 14.69 0.54
N LEU A 92 -1.69 14.66 1.29
CA LEU A 92 -1.37 15.70 2.27
C LEU A 92 -0.44 16.73 1.61
N SER A 93 -0.97 17.93 1.36
CA SER A 93 -0.18 19.02 0.77
C SER A 93 0.92 19.46 1.72
N ARG A 94 2.13 19.69 1.18
CA ARG A 94 3.33 20.13 1.91
C ARG A 94 3.65 19.24 3.13
N GLN A 95 3.43 17.93 3.03
CA GLN A 95 3.67 16.98 4.11
C GLN A 95 5.08 17.15 4.69
N GLY A 96 5.16 17.40 6.00
CA GLY A 96 6.41 17.59 6.74
C GLY A 96 7.05 16.27 7.18
N VAL A 97 8.27 16.36 7.72
CA VAL A 97 9.01 15.20 8.23
C VAL A 97 8.43 14.63 9.52
N GLU A 98 7.59 15.38 10.23
CA GLU A 98 6.86 14.91 11.43
C GLU A 98 5.48 14.34 11.10
N ASP A 99 5.02 14.52 9.85
CA ASP A 99 3.72 14.02 9.41
C ASP A 99 3.85 12.58 8.90
N VAL A 100 3.13 11.65 9.55
CA VAL A 100 3.08 10.24 9.14
C VAL A 100 1.72 9.93 8.53
N LEU A 101 1.73 9.44 7.28
CA LEU A 101 0.53 8.97 6.61
C LEU A 101 0.35 7.48 6.88
N LEU A 102 -0.78 7.11 7.47
CA LEU A 102 -1.17 5.71 7.70
C LEU A 102 -2.31 5.34 6.75
N PHE A 103 -2.18 4.23 6.05
CA PHE A 103 -3.26 3.68 5.23
C PHE A 103 -3.21 2.16 5.18
N LYS A 104 -4.36 1.54 5.02
CA LYS A 104 -4.50 0.07 5.01
C LYS A 104 -4.51 -0.45 3.58
N SER A 105 -3.57 -1.32 3.21
CA SER A 105 -3.47 -1.90 1.86
C SER A 105 -4.01 -3.33 1.76
N PHE A 106 -4.28 -3.99 2.89
CA PHE A 106 -4.89 -5.31 2.97
C PHE A 106 -5.69 -5.48 4.26
N ASP A 107 -6.73 -6.32 4.21
CA ASP A 107 -7.55 -6.70 5.35
C ASP A 107 -8.15 -8.07 5.09
N SER A 108 -8.12 -9.02 6.03
CA SER A 108 -8.75 -10.33 5.85
C SER A 108 -10.26 -10.32 6.14
N GLU A 109 -10.77 -9.32 6.86
CA GLU A 109 -12.17 -9.25 7.32
C GLU A 109 -13.17 -9.15 6.17
N LYS A 110 -14.26 -9.93 6.19
CA LYS A 110 -15.24 -9.95 5.09
C LYS A 110 -15.99 -8.60 5.02
N GLY A 111 -16.20 -8.08 3.81
CA GLY A 111 -16.87 -6.78 3.61
C GLY A 111 -16.02 -5.55 3.94
N SER A 112 -14.81 -5.72 4.45
CA SER A 112 -13.87 -4.62 4.63
C SER A 112 -13.27 -4.15 3.30
N VAL A 113 -12.82 -2.89 3.26
CA VAL A 113 -12.02 -2.36 2.16
C VAL A 113 -10.71 -3.12 2.09
N LYS A 114 -10.48 -3.84 1.00
CA LYS A 114 -9.33 -4.73 0.82
C LYS A 114 -8.10 -4.05 0.23
N HIS A 115 -8.30 -3.04 -0.62
CA HIS A 115 -7.23 -2.44 -1.40
C HIS A 115 -7.31 -0.93 -1.37
N THR A 116 -6.13 -0.32 -1.28
CA THR A 116 -5.95 1.13 -1.25
C THR A 116 -4.83 1.47 -2.23
N PRO A 117 -5.17 1.67 -3.53
CA PRO A 117 -4.22 2.13 -4.51
C PRO A 117 -3.54 3.43 -4.05
N HIS A 118 -2.25 3.52 -4.25
CA HIS A 118 -1.46 4.71 -3.93
C HIS A 118 -0.37 4.88 -4.98
N THR A 119 -0.03 6.13 -5.27
CA THR A 119 0.96 6.45 -6.30
C THR A 119 1.60 7.81 -6.02
N SER A 120 2.80 8.00 -6.56
CA SER A 120 3.34 9.34 -6.75
C SER A 120 2.60 10.06 -7.87
N PHE A 121 2.53 11.38 -7.82
CA PHE A 121 2.01 12.21 -8.93
C PHE A 121 2.69 13.57 -8.98
N THR A 122 2.67 14.21 -10.15
CA THR A 122 3.23 15.55 -10.36
C THR A 122 2.21 16.62 -9.99
N LEU A 123 2.64 17.62 -9.21
CA LEU A 123 1.84 18.82 -8.93
C LEU A 123 1.98 19.82 -10.08
N SER A 124 0.90 20.54 -10.39
CA SER A 124 0.91 21.59 -11.42
C SER A 124 1.68 22.84 -11.00
N ASP A 125 1.87 23.02 -9.69
CA ASP A 125 2.45 24.19 -9.03
C ASP A 125 3.78 23.87 -8.34
N THR A 126 4.46 22.79 -8.73
CA THR A 126 5.80 22.45 -8.21
C THR A 126 6.78 23.61 -8.45
N PRO A 127 7.40 24.18 -7.39
CA PRO A 127 8.44 25.20 -7.55
C PRO A 127 9.63 24.71 -8.38
N ASN A 128 10.25 25.61 -9.16
CA ASN A 128 11.41 25.26 -9.99
C ASN A 128 12.62 24.79 -9.17
N ASP A 129 12.73 25.23 -7.92
CA ASP A 129 13.75 24.87 -6.94
C ASP A 129 13.27 23.82 -5.93
N ALA A 130 12.12 23.18 -6.18
CA ALA A 130 11.60 22.12 -5.32
C ALA A 130 12.61 20.98 -5.21
N ARG A 131 12.84 20.54 -3.98
CA ARG A 131 13.74 19.42 -3.72
C ARG A 131 13.04 18.10 -4.03
N PRO A 132 13.70 17.16 -4.72
CA PRO A 132 13.15 15.82 -4.92
C PRO A 132 12.80 15.17 -3.57
N ARG A 133 11.63 14.54 -3.52
CA ARG A 133 11.17 13.82 -2.33
C ARG A 133 12.04 12.60 -2.04
N ILE A 134 12.45 12.47 -0.79
CA ILE A 134 13.03 11.28 -0.17
C ILE A 134 12.07 10.83 0.92
N SER A 135 11.68 9.56 0.91
CA SER A 135 10.69 9.03 1.84
C SER A 135 10.95 7.58 2.17
N VAL A 136 10.30 7.09 3.22
CA VAL A 136 10.29 5.69 3.61
C VAL A 136 8.86 5.19 3.73
N GLU A 137 8.64 3.96 3.31
CA GLU A 137 7.41 3.21 3.55
C GLU A 137 7.75 1.98 4.39
N VAL A 138 7.00 1.81 5.47
CA VAL A 138 7.02 0.59 6.29
C VAL A 138 5.67 -0.09 6.17
N ARG A 139 5.69 -1.41 5.95
CA ARG A 139 4.48 -2.23 5.87
C ARG A 139 4.41 -3.12 7.10
N ALA A 140 3.40 -2.90 7.93
CA ALA A 140 3.17 -3.65 9.15
C ALA A 140 2.03 -4.65 8.97
N LEU A 141 2.31 -5.92 9.24
CA LEU A 141 1.26 -6.92 9.45
C LEU A 141 0.69 -6.73 10.86
N VAL A 142 -0.61 -6.47 10.93
CA VAL A 142 -1.34 -6.27 12.18
C VAL A 142 -2.32 -7.43 12.37
N PHE A 143 -2.21 -8.10 13.52
CA PHE A 143 -3.04 -9.25 13.86
C PHE A 143 -3.96 -8.88 15.03
N THR A 144 -5.26 -9.07 14.85
CA THR A 144 -6.27 -8.82 15.89
C THR A 144 -7.07 -10.08 16.13
N ARG A 145 -7.26 -10.46 17.40
CA ARG A 145 -8.16 -11.54 17.78
C ARG A 145 -9.60 -11.09 17.61
N SER A 146 -10.44 -11.93 17.02
CA SER A 146 -11.88 -11.75 17.07
C SER A 146 -12.31 -11.93 18.53
N ALA A 147 -13.01 -10.93 19.07
CA ALA A 147 -13.60 -10.99 20.41
C ALA A 147 -14.71 -12.05 20.47
#